data_AF-A0A067LTH6-F1
#
_entry.id   AF-A0A067LTH6-F1
#
_cell.length_a   1.000
_cell.length_b   1.000
_cell.length_c   1.000
_cell.angle_alpha   90.00
_cell.angle_beta   90.00
_cell.angle_gamma   90.00
#
_symmetry.space_group_name_H-M   'P 1'
#
loop_
_entity.id
_entity.type
_entity.pdbx_description
1 polymer ?
#
loop_
_entity_poly.entity_id
_entity_poly.type
_entity_poly.pdbx_seq_one_letter_code
_entity_poly.pdbx_strand_id
1 'polypeptide(L)'
;TTFRIALPNELKQRGTHDTFHASLLRVHVPNDDRRFPGRQIEQITGFGDLPNEWAVDRIVSHYGTGSQAIFQVKWKTGDHS
;
A
#
# COMPACT_ATOMS: atom_id res chain seq x y z
N THR A 1 16.08 -24.50 -14.03
CA THR A 1 16.88 -24.18 -12.83
C THR A 1 16.01 -23.46 -11.83
N THR A 2 16.04 -23.86 -10.56
CA THR A 2 15.29 -23.23 -9.47
C THR A 2 16.18 -22.25 -8.72
N PHE A 3 15.59 -21.14 -8.29
CA PHE A 3 16.25 -20.09 -7.51
C PHE A 3 15.41 -19.76 -6.29
N ARG A 4 16.09 -19.55 -5.17
CA ARG A 4 15.46 -19.17 -3.91
C ARG A 4 15.69 -17.69 -3.65
N ILE A 5 14.64 -16.94 -3.32
CA ILE A 5 14.72 -15.52 -3.01
C ILE A 5 14.24 -15.26 -1.57
N ALA A 6 14.77 -14.23 -0.92
CA ALA A 6 14.28 -13.82 0.38
C ALA A 6 12.91 -13.14 0.21
N LEU A 7 11.84 -13.82 0.63
CA LEU A 7 10.50 -13.25 0.68
C LEU A 7 10.22 -12.57 2.04
N PRO A 8 9.50 -11.44 2.04
CA PRO A 8 8.86 -10.88 3.24
C PRO A 8 8.00 -11.90 3.98
N ASN A 9 7.84 -11.71 5.28
CA ASN A 9 7.13 -12.66 6.14
C ASN A 9 5.65 -12.76 5.80
N GLU A 10 5.05 -11.66 5.36
CA GLU A 10 3.64 -11.54 5.00
C GLU A 10 3.31 -12.46 3.81
N LEU A 11 4.22 -12.55 2.83
CA LEU A 11 4.06 -13.43 1.67
C LEU A 11 4.21 -14.90 2.06
N LYS A 12 5.14 -15.22 2.97
CA LYS A 12 5.33 -16.59 3.48
C LYS A 12 4.13 -17.07 4.28
N GLN A 13 3.58 -16.20 5.14
CA GLN A 13 2.38 -16.50 5.94
C GLN A 13 1.16 -16.81 5.07
N ARG A 14 1.07 -16.20 3.88
CA ARG A 14 0.02 -16.47 2.88
C ARG A 14 0.30 -17.70 2.00
N GLY A 15 1.35 -18.46 2.28
CA GLY A 15 1.70 -19.69 1.55
C GLY A 15 2.50 -19.47 0.26
N THR A 16 3.08 -18.27 0.06
CA THR A 16 3.95 -18.04 -1.11
C THR A 16 5.29 -18.75 -0.92
N HIS A 17 5.63 -19.64 -1.85
CA HIS A 17 6.92 -20.30 -1.86
C HIS A 17 8.03 -19.34 -2.30
N ASP A 18 9.16 -19.43 -1.62
CA ASP A 18 10.35 -18.60 -1.88
C ASP A 18 11.21 -19.10 -3.04
N THR A 19 10.76 -20.15 -3.72
CA THR A 19 11.49 -20.82 -4.80
C THR A 19 10.77 -20.64 -6.12
N PHE A 20 11.47 -20.07 -7.10
CA PHE A 20 10.94 -19.77 -8.43
C PHE A 20 11.79 -20.40 -9.52
N HIS A 21 11.18 -20.68 -10.66
CA HIS A 21 11.93 -21.06 -11.85
C HIS A 21 12.71 -19.85 -12.39
N ALA A 22 13.96 -20.06 -12.81
CA ALA A 22 14.86 -19.00 -13.27
C ALA A 22 14.26 -18.10 -14.38
N SER A 23 13.45 -18.68 -15.26
CA SER A 23 12.80 -17.96 -16.37
C SER A 23 11.73 -16.96 -15.93
N LEU A 24 11.26 -17.04 -14.68
CA LEU A 24 10.27 -16.11 -14.12
C LEU A 24 10.91 -14.92 -13.43
N LEU A 25 12.22 -14.98 -13.17
CA LEU A 25 12.95 -13.89 -12.53
C LEU A 25 13.07 -12.70 -13.49
N ARG A 26 12.81 -11.51 -12.97
CA ARG A 26 12.95 -10.23 -13.67
C ARG A 26 13.96 -9.36 -12.95
N VAL A 27 14.61 -8.47 -13.70
CA VAL A 27 15.52 -7.47 -13.13
C VAL A 27 14.75 -6.61 -12.13
N HIS A 28 15.33 -6.41 -10.94
CA HIS A 28 14.75 -5.56 -9.92
C HIS A 28 14.77 -4.10 -10.39
N VAL A 29 13.60 -3.45 -10.34
CA VAL A 29 13.45 -2.01 -10.58
C VAL A 29 13.07 -1.38 -9.25
N PRO A 30 13.86 -0.42 -8.73
CA PRO A 30 13.53 0.27 -7.47
C PRO A 30 12.22 1.05 -7.62
N ASN A 31 11.52 1.24 -6.49
CA ASN A 31 10.29 2.03 -6.47
C ASN A 31 10.57 3.50 -6.78
N ASP A 32 9.69 4.13 -7.56
CA ASP A 32 9.66 5.58 -7.71
C ASP A 32 8.78 6.17 -6.60
N ASP A 33 9.41 6.63 -5.52
CA ASP A 33 8.71 7.15 -4.33
C ASP A 33 7.92 8.43 -4.61
N ARG A 34 8.21 9.14 -5.71
CA ARG A 34 7.40 10.31 -6.12
C ARG A 34 6.06 9.89 -6.70
N ARG A 35 6.02 8.76 -7.40
CA ARG A 35 4.81 8.21 -8.03
C ARG A 35 4.06 7.27 -7.10
N PHE A 36 4.77 6.61 -6.19
CA PHE A 36 4.22 5.62 -5.26
C PHE A 36 4.76 5.87 -3.85
N PRO A 37 4.34 6.97 -3.21
CA PRO A 37 4.78 7.29 -1.85
C PRO A 37 4.25 6.26 -0.86
N GLY A 38 5.09 5.85 0.10
CA GLY A 38 4.69 4.92 1.16
C GLY A 38 4.26 3.54 0.65
N ARG A 39 5.00 2.93 -0.28
CA ARG A 39 4.71 1.55 -0.72
C ARG A 39 5.14 0.53 0.35
N GLN A 40 4.47 0.51 1.49
CA GLN A 40 4.60 -0.54 2.50
C GLN A 40 3.71 -1.73 2.13
N ILE A 41 4.11 -2.96 2.46
CA ILE A 41 3.38 -4.19 2.10
C ILE A 41 1.96 -4.18 2.70
N GLU A 42 1.83 -3.61 3.89
CA GLU A 42 0.60 -3.41 4.64
C GLU A 42 -0.40 -2.50 3.91
N GLN A 43 0.08 -1.58 3.07
CA GLN A 43 -0.74 -0.65 2.30
C GLN A 43 -1.15 -1.22 0.93
N ILE A 44 -0.61 -2.38 0.53
CA ILE A 44 -0.98 -3.02 -0.73
C ILE A 44 -2.27 -3.81 -0.51
N THR A 45 -3.33 -3.41 -1.23
CA THR A 45 -4.63 -4.08 -1.22
C THR A 45 -4.47 -5.58 -1.45
N GLY A 46 -4.86 -6.38 -0.46
CA GLY A 46 -4.78 -7.84 -0.51
C GLY A 46 -3.53 -8.45 0.13
N PHE A 47 -2.55 -7.67 0.62
CA PHE A 47 -1.37 -8.17 1.36
C PHE A 47 -1.32 -7.73 2.83
N GLY A 48 -1.84 -6.55 3.17
CA GLY A 48 -2.15 -6.17 4.55
C GLY A 48 -3.46 -6.78 5.05
N ASP A 49 -3.63 -6.88 6.37
CA ASP A 49 -4.96 -6.75 6.95
C ASP A 49 -5.49 -5.42 6.44
N LEU A 50 -6.68 -5.41 5.83
CA LEU A 50 -7.32 -4.16 5.37
C LEU A 50 -7.15 -3.12 6.48
N PRO A 51 -6.38 -2.03 6.28
CA PRO A 51 -6.36 -0.98 7.28
C PRO A 51 -7.79 -0.47 7.32
N ASN A 52 -8.50 -0.81 8.39
CA ASN A 52 -9.92 -0.53 8.55
C ASN A 52 -10.17 1.00 8.59
N GLU A 53 -9.10 1.79 8.72
CA GLU A 53 -9.10 3.23 8.80
C GLU A 53 -7.90 3.80 8.04
N TRP A 54 -8.15 4.71 7.08
CA TRP A 54 -7.09 5.50 6.47
C TRP A 54 -6.60 6.57 7.45
N ALA A 55 -5.28 6.73 7.55
CA ALA A 55 -4.68 7.72 8.44
C ALA A 55 -4.90 9.15 7.89
N VAL A 56 -5.87 9.85 8.47
CA VAL A 56 -6.12 11.28 8.24
C VAL A 56 -5.11 12.13 9.03
N ASP A 57 -4.55 13.17 8.41
CA ASP A 57 -3.78 14.20 9.13
C ASP A 57 -4.75 15.17 9.83
N ARG A 58 -5.64 15.81 9.06
CA ARG A 58 -6.66 16.73 9.56
C ARG A 58 -7.77 16.98 8.55
N ILE A 59 -8.91 17.47 9.04
CA ILE A 59 -9.95 18.07 8.21
C ILE A 59 -9.51 19.49 7.84
N VAL A 60 -9.55 19.83 6.56
CA VAL A 60 -9.11 21.13 6.03
C VAL A 60 -10.28 22.08 5.90
N SER A 61 -11.41 21.58 5.41
CA SER A 61 -12.63 22.37 5.20
C SER A 61 -13.86 21.47 5.23
N HIS A 62 -15.05 22.08 5.28
CA HIS A 62 -16.30 21.37 5.10
C HIS A 62 -17.27 22.23 4.28
N TYR A 63 -18.18 21.57 3.59
CA TYR A 63 -19.24 22.17 2.80
C TYR A 63 -20.58 21.52 3.16
N GLY A 64 -21.66 22.30 3.14
CA GLY A 64 -23.00 21.81 3.48
C GLY A 64 -23.25 21.71 4.99
N THR A 65 -24.43 21.20 5.35
CA THR A 65 -24.91 21.11 6.74
C THR A 65 -25.72 19.84 6.96
N GLY A 66 -25.71 19.30 8.18
CA GLY A 66 -26.48 18.10 8.52
C GLY A 66 -25.99 16.86 7.77
N SER A 67 -26.92 16.07 7.24
CA SER A 67 -26.61 14.83 6.50
C SER A 67 -25.95 15.06 5.12
N GLN A 68 -25.87 16.31 4.67
CA GLN A 68 -25.25 16.71 3.40
C GLN A 68 -23.87 17.34 3.62
N ALA A 69 -23.32 17.27 4.83
CA ALA A 69 -21.99 17.79 5.11
C ALA A 69 -20.92 16.91 4.45
N ILE A 70 -20.10 17.53 3.61
CA ILE A 70 -18.93 16.93 2.96
C ILE A 70 -17.68 17.54 3.58
N PHE A 71 -16.72 16.70 3.95
CA PHE A 71 -15.46 17.13 4.56
C PHE A 71 -14.33 16.98 3.58
N GLN A 72 -13.54 18.04 3.42
CA GLN A 72 -12.26 17.97 2.74
C GLN A 72 -11.20 17.51 3.72
N VAL A 73 -10.51 16.44 3.36
CA VAL A 73 -9.55 15.76 4.22
C VAL A 73 -8.14 15.93 3.67
N LYS A 74 -7.19 16.22 4.56
CA LYS A 74 -5.77 16.10 4.27
C LYS A 74 -5.27 14.75 4.75
N TRP A 75 -4.69 13.99 3.85
CA TRP A 75 -4.09 12.71 4.13
C TRP A 75 -2.69 12.89 4.73
N LYS A 76 -2.23 11.94 5.54
CA LYS A 76 -0.83 11.97 6.05
C LYS A 76 0.21 11.90 4.94
N THR A 77 -0.15 11.45 3.74
CA THR A 77 0.70 11.50 2.54
C THR A 77 0.86 12.92 1.97
N GLY A 78 0.04 13.87 2.42
CA GLY A 78 0.03 15.26 1.94
C GLY A 78 -1.02 15.56 0.87
N ASP A 79 -1.70 14.54 0.35
CA ASP A 79 -2.79 14.69 -0.62
C ASP A 79 -4.06 15.28 0.02
N HIS A 80 -4.93 15.87 -0.82
CA HIS A 80 -6.23 16.41 -0.41
C HIS A 80 -7.36 15.73 -1.20
N SER A 81 -8.46 15.37 -0.54
CA SER A 81 -9.70 14.85 -1.16
C SER A 81 -10.94 15.45 -0.53
#